data_AF-A0A6G2JKQ7-F1
#
_entry.id   AF-A0A6G2JKQ7-F1
#
_cell.length_a   1.000
_cell.length_b   1.000
_cell.length_c   1.000
_cell.angle_alpha   90.00
_cell.angle_beta   90.00
_cell.angle_gamma   90.00
#
_symmetry.space_group_name_H-M   'P 1'
#
loop_
_entity.id
_entity.type
_entity.pdbx_description
1 polymer ?
#
loop_
_entity_poly.entity_id
_entity_poly.type
_entity_poly.pdbx_seq_one_letter_code
_entity_poly.pdbx_strand_id
1 'polypeptide(L)' 'MYERTVDFLREVRTELSKVSWPSRNELIGSTTVVIIITLILAAFTGVIDFILSIILSRLLGA' A
#
# COMPACT_ATOMS: atom_id res chain seq x y z
N MET A 1 -34.17 -3.50 -23.72
CA MET A 1 -33.37 -3.83 -22.50
C MET A 1 -31.88 -3.58 -22.72
N TYR A 2 -31.31 -3.99 -23.87
CA TYR A 2 -29.90 -3.75 -24.23
C TYR A 2 -29.50 -2.26 -24.31
N GLU A 3 -30.37 -1.40 -24.87
CA GLU A 3 -30.13 0.05 -24.97
C GLU A 3 -29.90 0.71 -23.60
N ARG A 4 -30.72 0.37 -22.60
CA ARG A 4 -30.60 0.90 -21.23
C ARG A 4 -29.25 0.56 -20.58
N THR A 5 -28.69 -0.61 -20.89
CA THR A 5 -27.39 -1.04 -20.36
C THR A 5 -26.24 -0.27 -21.02
N VAL A 6 -26.34 0.01 -22.32
CA VAL A 6 -25.34 0.80 -23.05
C VAL A 6 -25.35 2.25 -22.58
N ASP A 7 -26.52 2.83 -22.36
CA ASP A 7 -26.67 4.19 -21.82
C ASP A 7 -26.12 4.29 -20.39
N PHE A 8 -26.42 3.31 -19.53
CA PHE A 8 -25.87 3.23 -18.18
C PHE A 8 -24.33 3.15 -18.18
N LEU A 9 -23.72 2.35 -19.06
CA LEU A 9 -22.25 2.28 -19.16
C LEU A 9 -21.64 3.59 -19.66
N ARG A 10 -22.35 4.34 -20.52
CA ARG A 10 -21.95 5.67 -20.99
C ARG A 10 -21.98 6.70 -19.87
N GLU A 11 -23.03 6.69 -19.05
CA GLU A 11 -23.15 7.55 -17.86
C GLU A 11 -22.07 7.23 -16.85
N VAL A 12 -21.83 5.96 -16.54
CA VAL A 12 -20.75 5.52 -15.63
C VAL A 12 -19.38 5.97 -16.12
N ARG A 13 -19.09 5.84 -17.41
CA ARG A 13 -17.82 6.34 -17.98
C ARG A 13 -17.68 7.86 -17.82
N THR A 14 -18.78 8.59 -17.95
CA THR A 14 -18.80 10.05 -17.79
C THR A 14 -18.55 10.45 -16.34
N GLU A 15 -19.17 9.78 -15.37
CA GLU A 15 -18.91 10.00 -13.94
C GLU A 15 -17.48 9.60 -13.54
N LEU A 16 -16.97 8.49 -14.06
CA LEU A 16 -15.58 8.07 -13.82
C LEU A 16 -14.56 9.08 -14.35
N SER A 17 -14.89 9.85 -15.39
CA SER A 17 -14.01 10.92 -15.89
C SER A 17 -13.97 12.16 -14.99
N LYS A 18 -14.94 12.34 -14.09
CA LYS A 18 -14.93 13.40 -13.07
C LYS A 18 -14.09 13.02 -11.85
N VAL A 19 -13.70 11.75 -11.71
CA VAL A 19 -12.78 11.33 -10.66
C VAL A 19 -11.41 11.91 -10.97
N SER A 20 -10.89 12.71 -10.04
CA SER A 20 -9.52 13.24 -10.09
C SER A 20 -8.53 12.08 -9.93
N TRP A 21 -8.17 11.45 -11.04
CA TRP A 21 -7.08 10.48 -11.05
C TRP A 21 -5.78 11.23 -10.75
N PRO A 22 -5.00 10.78 -9.76
CA PRO A 22 -3.72 11.40 -9.43
C PRO A 22 -2.80 11.37 -10.64
N SER A 23 -2.00 12.42 -10.79
CA SER A 23 -1.00 12.48 -11.86
C SER A 23 0.09 11.41 -11.63
N ARG A 24 0.75 10.94 -12.71
CA ARG A 24 1.84 9.95 -12.59
C ARG A 24 2.90 10.36 -11.57
N ASN A 25 3.16 11.66 -11.45
CA ASN A 25 4.15 12.22 -10.51
C ASN A 25 3.68 12.13 -9.06
N GLU A 26 2.41 12.39 -8.77
CA GLU A 26 1.83 12.22 -7.44
C GLU A 26 1.86 10.75 -7.01
N LEU A 27 1.54 9.84 -7.94
CA LEU A 27 1.57 8.41 -7.70
C LEU A 27 2.97 7.94 -7.27
N ILE A 28 3.99 8.35 -8.02
CA ILE A 28 5.40 8.04 -7.70
C ILE A 28 5.81 8.65 -6.36
N GLY A 29 5.42 9.90 -6.09
CA GLY A 29 5.70 10.57 -4.82
C GLY A 29 5.11 9.82 -3.64
N SER A 30 3.82 9.48 -3.68
CA SER A 30 3.13 8.75 -2.63
C SER A 30 3.72 7.35 -2.42
N THR A 31 4.02 6.59 -3.48
CA THR A 31 4.64 5.27 -3.35
C THR A 31 6.06 5.35 -2.77
N THR A 32 6.84 6.37 -3.13
CA THR A 32 8.20 6.57 -2.61
C THR A 32 8.20 6.76 -1.09
N VAL A 33 7.28 7.59 -0.57
CA VAL A 33 7.15 7.81 0.88
C VAL A 33 6.78 6.52 1.60
N VAL A 34 5.83 5.76 1.04
CA VAL A 34 5.44 4.45 1.60
C VAL A 34 6.63 3.51 1.68
N ILE A 35 7.42 3.37 0.60
CA ILE A 35 8.61 2.51 0.58
C ILE A 35 9.59 2.89 1.69
N ILE A 36 9.87 4.18 1.87
CA ILE A 36 10.79 4.67 2.91
C ILE A 36 10.28 4.28 4.30
N ILE A 37 8.99 4.55 4.58
CA ILE A 37 8.39 4.24 5.89
C ILE A 37 8.39 2.73 6.14
N THR A 38 8.04 1.92 5.14
CA THR A 38 8.05 0.46 5.25
C THR A 38 9.47 -0.07 5.52
N LEU A 39 10.50 0.49 4.88
CA LEU A 39 11.89 0.10 5.15
C LEU A 39 12.32 0.41 6.58
N ILE A 40 11.94 1.59 7.10
CA ILE A 40 12.23 1.99 8.48
C ILE A 40 11.54 1.03 9.47
N LEU A 41 10.26 0.73 9.24
CA LEU A 41 9.50 -0.21 10.07
C LEU A 41 10.09 -1.62 10.02
N ALA A 42 10.44 -2.11 8.83
CA ALA A 42 11.07 -3.42 8.66
C ALA A 42 12.41 -3.51 9.40
N ALA A 43 13.24 -2.46 9.32
CA ALA A 43 14.49 -2.40 10.06
C ALA A 43 14.26 -2.39 11.58
N PHE A 44 13.32 -1.58 12.06
CA PHE A 44 12.96 -1.50 13.48
C PHE A 44 12.45 -2.84 14.02
N THR A 45 11.48 -3.45 13.34
CA THR A 45 10.94 -4.76 13.72
C THR A 45 12.04 -5.84 13.67
N GLY A 46 12.87 -5.85 12.62
CA GLY A 46 13.97 -6.80 12.51
C GLY A 46 15.01 -6.68 13.63
N VAL A 47 15.32 -5.46 14.08
CA VAL A 47 16.20 -5.24 15.24
C VAL A 47 15.56 -5.81 16.51
N ILE A 48 14.27 -5.56 16.73
CA ILE A 48 13.55 -6.09 17.89
C ILE A 48 13.53 -7.61 17.86
N ASP A 49 13.20 -8.22 16.72
CA ASP A 49 13.16 -9.67 16.56
C ASP A 49 14.54 -10.31 16.82
N PHE A 50 15.61 -9.66 16.39
CA PHE A 50 16.98 -10.11 16.66
C PHE A 50 17.31 -10.05 18.15
N ILE A 51 16.99 -8.95 18.82
CA ILE A 51 17.20 -8.79 20.27
C ILE A 51 16.40 -9.84 21.04
N LEU A 52 15.11 -10.00 20.71
CA LEU A 52 14.25 -11.00 21.32
C LEU A 52 14.77 -12.42 21.11
N SER A 53 15.26 -12.74 19.90
CA SER A 53 15.83 -14.05 19.59
C SER A 53 17.09 -14.35 20.42
N ILE A 54 17.95 -13.35 20.64
CA ILE A 54 19.13 -13.49 21.52
C ILE A 54 18.72 -13.69 22.97
N ILE A 55 17.76 -12.89 23.47
CA ILE A 55 17.30 -13.02 24.85
C ILE A 55 16.67 -14.39 25.06
N LEU A 56 15.81 -14.81 24.13
CA LEU A 56 15.11 -16.09 24.19
C LEU A 56 16.07 -17.28 24.13
N SER A 57 17.10 -17.24 23.27
CA SER A 57 18.11 -18.32 23.20
C SER A 57 18.89 -18.43 24.51
N ARG A 58 19.30 -17.30 25.10
CA ARG A 58 19.98 -17.25 26.39
C ARG A 58 19.10 -17.77 27.54
N LEU A 59 17.80 -17.53 27.49
CA LEU A 59 16.86 -17.88 28.56
C LEU A 59 16.40 -19.34 28.48
N LEU A 60 16.22 -19.88 27.27
CA LEU A 60 15.91 -21.30 27.04
C LEU A 60 17.11 -22.23 27.29
N GLY A 61 18.30 -21.68 27.54
CA GLY A 61 19.48 -22.46 27.95
C GLY A 61 20.06 -23.36 26.86
N ALA A 62 19.82 -23.03 25.59
CA ALA A 62 20.53 -23.61 24.44
C ALA A 62 21.82 -22.85 24.15
#